data_AF-A0A931KQ79-F1
#
_entry.id   AF-A0A931KQ79-F1
#
_cell.length_a   1.000
_cell.length_b   1.000
_cell.length_c   1.000
_cell.angle_alpha   90.00
_cell.angle_beta   90.00
_cell.angle_gamma   90.00
#
_symmetry.space_group_name_H-M   'P 1'
#
loop_
_entity.id
_entity.type
_entity.pdbx_description
1 polymer ?
#
loop_
_entity_poly.entity_id
_entity_poly.type
_entity_poly.pdbx_seq_one_letter_code
_entity_poly.pdbx_strand_id
1 'polypeptide(L)'
;MKTIVQTLSLILLTAHLSAVQAQVPVMNSYPAANAVILLDFDGIDLSGTVWNYAGPFTCNPSGLTNDQIVETFNRVAEDYRPFNINITTEEAKFTAAPIDQRMRVIITTSYEWYGSGAGGVAYVNSFKWGDGTPCFVFSSLFGFNAKNIAEAASHEAGHTLGLRHQSSYDGSCNKTSDYNWGQGSGEIGWAPIMGAGYYQNLTLWHNGPNSFGCTNYQSDLDIISGSYNGFGFRTDDNANSFAGASAAVFDGSNNFTINGVIEQTSDIDYFQFTLPVFGNFTLDAIPYNVGTGNSGSDLDMNVQLYDQYHNLLGAYNPGNELSSIIDTILQAGTYFISVDGEGNMYAPDYGSLGSYSLQAAFIDGSLLPVRKLELHGHSENNIHSLQWELNADEPVAKQVIEFSQDGKRFETLAETPVTDRAYAYFYNYAKPVQYRIAVTLENGKHYYSNVITFRPGIISKPQLLGNIIHQDLSINSPGIYQYFIMDNNGRMVSKGRIEKGYSTIPAQQLVAGIYLIRFAADRQQWTEKFIKH
;
A
#
# COMPACT_ATOMS: atom_id res chain seq x y z
N MET A 1 -49.66 -45.17 42.12
CA MET A 1 -48.28 -45.21 41.57
C MET A 1 -48.25 -44.80 40.09
N LYS A 2 -48.75 -43.61 39.72
CA LYS A 2 -48.69 -43.11 38.32
C LYS A 2 -48.44 -41.60 38.19
N THR A 3 -48.07 -40.92 39.27
CA THR A 3 -47.91 -39.44 39.28
C THR A 3 -46.62 -38.95 39.95
N ILE A 4 -45.61 -39.82 40.10
CA ILE A 4 -44.28 -39.44 40.64
C ILE A 4 -43.18 -39.54 39.55
N VAL A 5 -43.44 -40.23 38.43
CA VAL A 5 -42.40 -40.49 37.42
C VAL A 5 -42.25 -39.33 36.41
N GLN A 6 -43.28 -38.50 36.20
CA GLN A 6 -43.21 -37.40 35.24
C GLN A 6 -42.52 -36.14 35.76
N THR A 7 -42.41 -35.96 37.09
CA THR A 7 -41.72 -34.80 37.68
C THR A 7 -40.22 -35.03 37.85
N LEU A 8 -39.76 -36.28 37.82
CA LEU A 8 -38.33 -36.64 37.86
C LEU A 8 -37.64 -36.55 36.50
N SER A 9 -38.39 -36.65 35.38
CA SER A 9 -37.82 -36.50 34.03
C SER A 9 -37.60 -35.05 33.60
N LEU A 10 -38.17 -34.06 34.30
CA LEU A 10 -37.97 -32.64 33.97
C LEU A 10 -36.88 -31.97 34.84
N ILE A 11 -36.53 -32.57 35.98
CA ILE A 11 -35.42 -32.10 36.84
C ILE A 11 -34.08 -32.73 36.43
N LEU A 12 -34.09 -33.88 35.72
CA LEU A 12 -32.87 -34.47 35.15
C LEU A 12 -32.39 -33.81 33.83
N LEU A 13 -33.11 -32.81 33.30
CA LEU A 13 -32.75 -32.10 32.06
C LEU A 13 -32.15 -30.70 32.32
N THR A 14 -31.83 -30.36 33.57
CA THR A 14 -31.27 -29.04 33.94
C THR A 14 -29.97 -29.11 34.75
N ALA A 15 -29.28 -30.25 34.75
CA ALA A 15 -28.04 -30.42 35.51
C ALA A 15 -26.92 -31.15 34.75
N HIS A 16 -26.74 -30.85 33.45
CA HIS A 16 -25.48 -31.07 32.74
C HIS A 16 -25.28 -29.97 31.68
N LEU A 17 -25.22 -28.72 32.14
CA LEU A 17 -24.37 -27.74 31.47
C LEU A 17 -22.92 -28.09 31.86
N SER A 18 -22.40 -29.20 31.33
CA SER A 18 -20.96 -29.33 31.21
C SER A 18 -20.54 -28.13 30.37
N ALA A 19 -19.69 -27.26 30.90
CA ALA A 19 -19.08 -26.21 30.10
C ALA A 19 -18.48 -26.89 28.87
N VAL A 20 -19.08 -26.66 27.70
CA VAL A 20 -18.51 -27.08 26.44
C VAL A 20 -17.26 -26.23 26.30
N GLN A 21 -16.11 -26.74 26.75
CA GLN A 21 -14.85 -26.12 26.40
C GLN A 21 -14.75 -26.20 24.88
N ALA A 22 -14.52 -25.05 24.26
CA ALA A 22 -14.26 -25.00 22.83
C ALA A 22 -13.03 -25.87 22.54
N GLN A 23 -13.09 -26.62 21.44
CA GLN A 23 -11.97 -27.45 21.01
C GLN A 23 -10.74 -26.56 20.78
N VAL A 24 -9.58 -26.99 21.30
CA VAL A 24 -8.29 -26.34 21.07
C VAL A 24 -8.07 -26.18 19.55
N PRO A 25 -7.86 -24.96 19.04
CA PRO A 25 -7.59 -24.75 17.63
C PRO A 25 -6.35 -25.52 17.18
N VAL A 26 -6.47 -26.27 16.08
CA VAL A 26 -5.37 -27.05 15.50
C VAL A 26 -4.47 -26.12 14.68
N MET A 27 -3.22 -25.97 15.10
CA MET A 27 -2.25 -25.04 14.51
C MET A 27 -0.86 -25.69 14.40
N ASN A 28 -0.09 -25.29 13.39
CA ASN A 28 1.27 -25.76 13.13
C ASN A 28 2.12 -24.62 12.56
N SER A 29 3.28 -24.34 13.17
CA SER A 29 4.15 -23.22 12.77
C SER A 29 5.07 -23.59 11.61
N TYR A 30 5.44 -24.87 11.50
CA TYR A 30 6.28 -25.39 10.42
C TYR A 30 6.04 -26.89 10.19
N PRO A 31 4.93 -27.29 9.55
CA PRO A 31 4.47 -28.68 9.47
C PRO A 31 5.43 -29.68 8.82
N ALA A 32 6.46 -29.19 8.12
CA ALA A 32 7.47 -29.98 7.41
C ALA A 32 8.66 -30.36 8.29
N ALA A 33 8.85 -29.71 9.45
CA ALA A 33 9.92 -30.06 10.38
C ALA A 33 9.65 -31.42 11.04
N ASN A 34 10.73 -32.18 11.25
CA ASN A 34 10.68 -33.47 11.95
C ASN A 34 10.60 -33.28 13.47
N ALA A 35 11.30 -32.28 13.99
CA ALA A 35 11.28 -31.94 15.41
C ALA A 35 9.98 -31.21 15.75
N VAL A 36 9.38 -31.54 16.90
CA VAL A 36 8.07 -30.99 17.31
C VAL A 36 8.09 -30.54 18.77
N ILE A 37 7.55 -29.36 19.04
CA ILE A 37 7.10 -28.96 20.38
C ILE A 37 5.57 -28.87 20.35
N LEU A 38 4.92 -29.68 21.18
CA LEU A 38 3.49 -29.64 21.38
C LEU A 38 3.16 -28.67 22.52
N LEU A 39 2.33 -27.67 22.24
CA LEU A 39 1.66 -26.87 23.26
C LEU A 39 0.34 -27.55 23.60
N ASP A 40 0.30 -28.23 24.74
CA ASP A 40 -0.85 -28.99 25.21
C ASP A 40 -1.70 -28.14 26.16
N PHE A 41 -2.90 -27.78 25.70
CA PHE A 41 -3.88 -27.00 26.45
C PHE A 41 -5.04 -27.84 26.98
N ASP A 42 -5.12 -29.12 26.60
CA ASP A 42 -6.26 -30.01 26.81
C ASP A 42 -6.24 -30.68 28.19
N GLY A 43 -5.07 -30.73 28.84
CA GLY A 43 -4.87 -31.46 30.08
C GLY A 43 -4.57 -32.95 29.82
N ILE A 44 -3.97 -33.60 30.81
CA ILE A 44 -3.45 -34.95 30.64
C ILE A 44 -3.32 -35.70 31.98
N ASP A 45 -3.55 -37.02 31.96
CA ASP A 45 -3.15 -37.91 33.05
C ASP A 45 -1.67 -38.27 32.92
N LEU A 46 -0.85 -37.78 33.83
CA LEU A 46 0.60 -37.96 33.78
C LEU A 46 1.05 -39.11 34.68
N SER A 47 1.73 -40.08 34.08
CA SER A 47 2.36 -41.20 34.79
C SER A 47 3.65 -41.64 34.09
N GLY A 48 4.53 -42.31 34.82
CA GLY A 48 5.76 -42.90 34.26
C GLY A 48 6.88 -41.91 33.92
N THR A 49 6.77 -40.64 34.34
CA THR A 49 7.80 -39.61 34.13
C THR A 49 8.55 -39.29 35.42
N VAL A 50 9.67 -38.59 35.33
CA VAL A 50 10.45 -38.13 36.50
C VAL A 50 9.66 -37.19 37.43
N TRP A 51 8.58 -36.57 36.94
CA TRP A 51 7.70 -35.72 37.75
C TRP A 51 6.81 -36.51 38.72
N ASN A 52 6.66 -37.82 38.52
CA ASN A 52 5.82 -38.68 39.34
C ASN A 52 6.51 -39.15 40.64
N TYR A 53 7.38 -38.33 41.25
CA TYR A 53 8.09 -38.67 42.50
C TYR A 53 7.14 -38.89 43.69
N ALA A 54 5.95 -38.29 43.66
CA ALA A 54 4.87 -38.48 44.64
C ALA A 54 3.73 -39.37 44.11
N GLY A 55 3.94 -40.04 42.97
CA GLY A 55 2.94 -40.84 42.25
C GLY A 55 2.35 -40.15 41.01
N PRO A 56 1.49 -40.84 40.26
CA PRO A 56 0.74 -40.27 39.12
C PRO A 56 -0.18 -39.12 39.55
N PHE A 57 -0.41 -38.17 38.64
CA PHE A 57 -1.34 -37.05 38.86
C PHE A 57 -1.99 -36.60 37.55
N THR A 58 -3.11 -35.91 37.65
CA THR A 58 -3.87 -35.38 36.51
C THR A 58 -3.65 -33.88 36.40
N CYS A 59 -3.35 -33.41 35.18
CA CYS A 59 -3.31 -32.00 34.84
C CYS A 59 -4.64 -31.60 34.22
N ASN A 60 -5.27 -30.58 34.78
CA ASN A 60 -6.46 -29.98 34.19
C ASN A 60 -6.12 -29.23 32.89
N PRO A 61 -7.11 -28.96 32.02
CA PRO A 61 -6.94 -28.05 30.90
C PRO A 61 -6.39 -26.68 31.32
N SER A 62 -5.83 -25.97 30.35
CA SER A 62 -5.19 -24.65 30.54
C SER A 62 -6.14 -23.57 31.08
N GLY A 63 -7.45 -23.70 30.85
CA GLY A 63 -8.45 -22.69 31.20
C GLY A 63 -8.46 -21.45 30.29
N LEU A 64 -7.65 -21.44 29.22
CA LEU A 64 -7.57 -20.33 28.27
C LEU A 64 -8.76 -20.35 27.30
N THR A 65 -9.13 -19.18 26.78
CA THR A 65 -10.04 -19.06 25.64
C THR A 65 -9.32 -19.41 24.33
N ASN A 66 -10.07 -19.67 23.26
CA ASN A 66 -9.48 -19.93 21.94
C ASN A 66 -8.60 -18.78 21.46
N ASP A 67 -9.01 -17.52 21.67
CA ASP A 67 -8.21 -16.36 21.27
C ASP A 67 -6.88 -16.30 22.06
N GLN A 68 -6.92 -16.62 23.36
CA GLN A 68 -5.71 -16.70 24.19
C GLN A 68 -4.80 -17.86 23.78
N ILE A 69 -5.37 -19.00 23.36
CA ILE A 69 -4.60 -20.14 22.83
C ILE A 69 -3.92 -19.76 21.52
N VAL A 70 -4.64 -19.09 20.60
CA VAL A 70 -4.08 -18.63 19.32
C VAL A 70 -2.97 -17.61 19.55
N GLU A 71 -3.16 -16.64 20.45
CA GLU A 71 -2.11 -15.67 20.78
C GLU A 71 -0.88 -16.35 21.41
N THR A 72 -1.10 -17.26 22.37
CA THR A 72 -0.01 -18.01 23.02
C THR A 72 0.78 -18.81 21.98
N PHE A 73 0.08 -19.51 21.08
CA PHE A 73 0.68 -20.27 20.00
C PHE A 73 1.50 -19.37 19.07
N ASN A 74 0.95 -18.25 18.63
CA ASN A 74 1.62 -17.37 17.67
C ASN A 74 2.91 -16.76 18.23
N ARG A 75 2.93 -16.37 19.51
CA ARG A 75 4.13 -15.87 20.20
C ARG A 75 5.22 -16.95 20.29
N VAL A 76 4.89 -18.14 20.82
CA VAL A 76 5.85 -19.25 20.91
C VAL A 76 6.32 -19.72 19.52
N ALA A 77 5.41 -19.72 18.53
CA ALA A 77 5.75 -20.04 17.16
C ALA A 77 6.74 -19.04 16.54
N GLU A 78 6.70 -17.79 16.99
CA GLU A 78 7.62 -16.74 16.56
C GLU A 78 8.98 -16.86 17.25
N ASP A 79 9.01 -17.09 18.56
CA ASP A 79 10.26 -17.33 19.30
C ASP A 79 11.08 -18.46 18.65
N TYR A 80 10.40 -19.51 18.18
CA TYR A 80 11.03 -20.66 17.53
C TYR A 80 11.06 -20.59 16.00
N ARG A 81 10.65 -19.47 15.40
CA ARG A 81 10.63 -19.26 13.94
C ARG A 81 12.00 -19.51 13.29
N PRO A 82 13.14 -19.13 13.88
CA PRO A 82 14.45 -19.37 13.27
C PRO A 82 14.83 -20.84 13.11
N PHE A 83 14.21 -21.74 13.87
CA PHE A 83 14.65 -23.13 13.98
C PHE A 83 13.80 -24.10 13.15
N ASN A 84 14.42 -25.19 12.72
CA ASN A 84 13.76 -26.28 11.98
C ASN A 84 12.94 -27.18 12.92
N ILE A 85 11.98 -26.56 13.62
CA ILE A 85 11.11 -27.18 14.60
C ILE A 85 9.68 -26.71 14.37
N ASN A 86 8.72 -27.63 14.52
CA ASN A 86 7.31 -27.34 14.43
C ASN A 86 6.74 -27.09 15.83
N ILE A 87 6.27 -25.88 16.08
CA ILE A 87 5.38 -25.60 17.21
C ILE A 87 3.98 -25.99 16.79
N THR A 88 3.30 -26.81 17.59
CA THR A 88 1.99 -27.36 17.22
C THR A 88 1.06 -27.45 18.42
N THR A 89 -0.25 -27.42 18.16
CA THR A 89 -1.30 -27.84 19.10
C THR A 89 -1.90 -29.20 18.70
N GLU A 90 -1.35 -29.83 17.67
CA GLU A 90 -1.87 -31.08 17.08
C GLU A 90 -1.15 -32.31 17.63
N GLU A 91 -1.85 -33.08 18.48
CA GLU A 91 -1.34 -34.32 19.07
C GLU A 91 -0.81 -35.33 18.02
N ALA A 92 -1.44 -35.38 16.84
CA ALA A 92 -1.04 -36.29 15.76
C ALA A 92 0.38 -35.96 15.23
N LYS A 93 0.75 -34.68 15.17
CA LYS A 93 2.09 -34.22 14.76
C LYS A 93 3.14 -34.58 15.81
N PHE A 94 2.82 -34.38 17.09
CA PHE A 94 3.67 -34.82 18.19
C PHE A 94 3.90 -36.33 18.19
N THR A 95 2.83 -37.10 18.00
CA THR A 95 2.91 -38.56 18.01
C THR A 95 3.73 -39.11 16.83
N ALA A 96 3.65 -38.45 15.67
CA ALA A 96 4.39 -38.82 14.46
C ALA A 96 5.88 -38.42 14.49
N ALA A 97 6.26 -37.42 15.29
CA ALA A 97 7.64 -36.99 15.43
C ALA A 97 8.53 -38.06 16.10
N PRO A 98 9.84 -38.11 15.79
CA PRO A 98 10.78 -39.00 16.46
C PRO A 98 10.75 -38.80 17.97
N ILE A 99 10.86 -39.90 18.72
CA ILE A 99 10.69 -39.87 20.18
C ILE A 99 11.74 -38.99 20.89
N ASP A 100 12.92 -38.87 20.30
CA ASP A 100 14.03 -38.04 20.75
C ASP A 100 14.11 -36.69 19.99
N GLN A 101 13.04 -36.29 19.30
CA GLN A 101 12.88 -34.97 18.68
C GLN A 101 11.49 -34.41 18.94
N ARG A 102 10.91 -34.71 20.11
CA ARG A 102 9.62 -34.17 20.50
C ARG A 102 9.56 -33.79 21.97
N MET A 103 8.93 -32.67 22.26
CA MET A 103 8.67 -32.21 23.61
C MET A 103 7.22 -31.77 23.76
N ARG A 104 6.62 -32.07 24.92
CA ARG A 104 5.29 -31.61 25.29
C ARG A 104 5.45 -30.54 26.36
N VAL A 105 4.93 -29.35 26.08
CA VAL A 105 4.73 -28.27 27.04
C VAL A 105 3.29 -28.38 27.52
N ILE A 106 3.08 -28.82 28.75
CA ILE A 106 1.76 -28.92 29.35
C ILE A 106 1.39 -27.57 29.94
N ILE A 107 0.39 -26.92 29.38
CA ILE A 107 -0.13 -25.63 29.84
C ILE A 107 -1.39 -25.93 30.66
N THR A 108 -1.30 -25.81 31.99
CA THR A 108 -2.30 -26.35 32.90
C THR A 108 -2.63 -25.40 34.04
N THR A 109 -3.85 -25.48 34.56
CA THR A 109 -4.22 -24.82 35.81
C THR A 109 -3.70 -25.53 37.06
N SER A 110 -3.24 -26.78 36.93
CA SER A 110 -2.82 -27.66 38.02
C SER A 110 -1.35 -27.44 38.40
N TYR A 111 -1.12 -26.65 39.45
CA TYR A 111 0.23 -26.35 39.98
C TYR A 111 0.48 -26.97 41.35
N GLU A 112 -0.55 -27.48 42.03
CA GLU A 112 -0.51 -27.87 43.45
C GLU A 112 0.47 -29.01 43.75
N TRP A 113 0.72 -29.87 42.76
CA TRP A 113 1.69 -30.95 42.87
C TRP A 113 3.14 -30.45 42.94
N TYR A 114 3.43 -29.29 42.35
CA TYR A 114 4.74 -28.64 42.35
C TYR A 114 4.85 -27.54 43.42
N GLY A 115 3.78 -26.75 43.59
CA GLY A 115 3.71 -25.58 44.45
C GLY A 115 3.64 -24.26 43.67
N SER A 116 3.38 -23.15 44.35
CA SER A 116 3.18 -21.83 43.74
C SER A 116 4.45 -20.97 43.61
N GLY A 117 5.63 -21.58 43.74
CA GLY A 117 6.92 -20.88 43.73
C GLY A 117 7.51 -20.62 42.34
N ALA A 118 6.93 -21.21 41.29
CA ALA A 118 7.39 -21.09 39.91
C ALA A 118 6.19 -20.97 38.97
N GLY A 119 6.33 -20.19 37.88
CA GLY A 119 5.31 -20.08 36.85
C GLY A 119 5.33 -21.24 35.84
N GLY A 120 6.46 -21.91 35.71
CA GLY A 120 6.67 -23.11 34.89
C GLY A 120 7.85 -23.91 35.42
N VAL A 121 8.01 -25.14 34.90
CA VAL A 121 9.12 -26.03 35.28
C VAL A 121 9.54 -26.93 34.13
N ALA A 122 10.84 -27.14 34.00
CA ALA A 122 11.45 -28.03 33.01
C ALA A 122 12.72 -28.68 33.54
N TYR A 123 13.04 -29.85 32.99
CA TYR A 123 14.37 -30.44 33.16
C TYR A 123 15.28 -30.02 32.02
N VAL A 124 16.47 -29.53 32.36
CA VAL A 124 17.44 -29.11 31.35
C VAL A 124 17.90 -30.31 30.52
N ASN A 125 17.95 -30.15 29.20
CA ASN A 125 18.29 -31.18 28.20
C ASN A 125 17.27 -32.33 28.05
N SER A 126 16.04 -32.22 28.57
CA SER A 126 15.06 -33.30 28.49
C SER A 126 14.51 -33.57 27.08
N PHE A 127 14.70 -32.67 26.12
CA PHE A 127 14.23 -32.82 24.73
C PHE A 127 14.70 -34.14 24.08
N LYS A 128 15.90 -34.61 24.43
CA LYS A 128 16.53 -35.82 23.87
C LYS A 128 16.29 -37.10 24.68
N TRP A 129 15.59 -37.05 25.81
CA TRP A 129 15.48 -38.23 26.69
C TRP A 129 14.62 -39.34 26.09
N GLY A 130 13.62 -38.97 25.28
CA GLY A 130 12.73 -39.93 24.63
C GLY A 130 11.88 -40.77 25.60
N ASP A 131 11.78 -40.35 26.86
CA ASP A 131 11.00 -41.02 27.90
C ASP A 131 9.60 -40.41 28.09
N GLY A 132 9.28 -39.36 27.33
CA GLY A 132 8.00 -38.66 27.41
C GLY A 132 7.88 -37.68 28.57
N THR A 133 8.96 -37.36 29.28
CA THR A 133 8.97 -36.33 30.33
C THR A 133 8.64 -34.95 29.72
N PRO A 134 7.51 -34.32 30.10
CA PRO A 134 7.13 -32.99 29.63
C PRO A 134 7.81 -31.87 30.44
N CYS A 135 7.64 -30.63 29.99
CA CYS A 135 7.74 -29.44 30.84
C CYS A 135 6.36 -28.81 31.05
N PHE A 136 6.23 -27.91 32.03
CA PHE A 136 4.95 -27.37 32.46
C PHE A 136 4.94 -25.86 32.49
N VAL A 137 3.77 -25.29 32.18
CA VAL A 137 3.43 -23.89 32.42
C VAL A 137 2.13 -23.83 33.21
N PHE A 138 2.12 -23.12 34.32
CA PHE A 138 0.99 -23.04 35.23
C PHE A 138 0.13 -21.81 34.92
N SER A 139 -0.81 -21.96 33.98
CA SER A 139 -1.62 -20.87 33.43
C SER A 139 -2.41 -20.06 34.49
N SER A 140 -2.87 -20.73 35.55
CA SER A 140 -3.61 -20.11 36.65
C SER A 140 -2.74 -19.15 37.47
N LEU A 141 -1.44 -19.43 37.60
CA LEU A 141 -0.49 -18.55 38.31
C LEU A 141 -0.17 -17.27 37.54
N PHE A 142 -0.37 -17.28 36.22
CA PHE A 142 -0.26 -16.10 35.36
C PHE A 142 -1.57 -15.32 35.20
N GLY A 143 -2.62 -15.70 35.93
CA GLY A 143 -3.94 -15.06 35.81
C GLY A 143 -4.53 -15.21 34.40
N PHE A 144 -4.17 -16.29 33.69
CA PHE A 144 -4.59 -16.56 32.30
C PHE A 144 -4.14 -15.50 31.29
N ASN A 145 -3.07 -14.75 31.57
CA ASN A 145 -2.51 -13.80 30.62
C ASN A 145 -1.74 -14.53 29.51
N ALA A 146 -2.24 -14.45 28.26
CA ALA A 146 -1.69 -15.18 27.11
C ALA A 146 -0.21 -14.85 26.86
N LYS A 147 0.18 -13.58 26.94
CA LYS A 147 1.57 -13.17 26.81
C LYS A 147 2.45 -13.85 27.86
N ASN A 148 2.15 -13.70 29.15
CA ASN A 148 2.98 -14.28 30.22
C ASN A 148 3.08 -15.81 30.13
N ILE A 149 2.03 -16.47 29.65
CA ILE A 149 2.01 -17.92 29.43
C ILE A 149 2.88 -18.30 28.24
N ALA A 150 2.88 -17.51 27.16
CA ALA A 150 3.75 -17.71 26.00
C ALA A 150 5.24 -17.56 26.39
N GLU A 151 5.58 -16.47 27.10
CA GLU A 151 6.92 -16.25 27.64
C GLU A 151 7.41 -17.45 28.45
N ALA A 152 6.57 -17.95 29.36
CA ALA A 152 6.88 -19.12 30.16
C ALA A 152 6.99 -20.39 29.30
N ALA A 153 6.12 -20.58 28.30
CA ALA A 153 6.17 -21.76 27.43
C ALA A 153 7.48 -21.82 26.64
N SER A 154 7.91 -20.71 26.04
CA SER A 154 9.19 -20.63 25.33
C SER A 154 10.39 -20.79 26.28
N HIS A 155 10.32 -20.20 27.47
CA HIS A 155 11.35 -20.36 28.50
C HIS A 155 11.52 -21.82 28.96
N GLU A 156 10.43 -22.50 29.30
CA GLU A 156 10.46 -23.88 29.77
C GLU A 156 10.87 -24.84 28.65
N ALA A 157 10.38 -24.63 27.43
CA ALA A 157 10.86 -25.36 26.26
C ALA A 157 12.36 -25.13 26.02
N GLY A 158 12.85 -23.90 26.20
CA GLY A 158 14.26 -23.53 26.12
C GLY A 158 15.14 -24.32 27.10
N HIS A 159 14.68 -24.52 28.34
CA HIS A 159 15.36 -25.43 29.27
C HIS A 159 15.49 -26.84 28.72
N THR A 160 14.42 -27.41 28.16
CA THR A 160 14.48 -28.76 27.59
C THR A 160 15.52 -28.90 26.48
N LEU A 161 15.82 -27.80 25.78
CA LEU A 161 16.81 -27.68 24.70
C LEU A 161 18.23 -27.36 25.21
N GLY A 162 18.41 -27.23 26.52
CA GLY A 162 19.72 -27.11 27.18
C GLY A 162 20.03 -25.74 27.76
N LEU A 163 19.11 -24.78 27.63
CA LEU A 163 19.33 -23.41 28.12
C LEU A 163 19.22 -23.32 29.64
N ARG A 164 19.90 -22.32 30.20
CA ARG A 164 19.81 -21.90 31.60
C ARG A 164 19.11 -20.55 31.67
N HIS A 165 18.75 -20.10 32.87
CA HIS A 165 18.27 -18.72 33.01
C HIS A 165 19.37 -17.74 32.57
N GLN A 166 18.97 -16.70 31.84
CA GLN A 166 19.76 -15.49 31.70
C GLN A 166 19.56 -14.65 32.94
N SER A 167 20.63 -14.47 33.72
CA SER A 167 20.59 -13.84 35.03
C SER A 167 21.19 -12.44 34.99
N SER A 168 20.79 -11.59 35.93
CA SER A 168 21.34 -10.24 36.06
C SER A 168 22.43 -10.17 37.13
N TYR A 169 23.46 -9.38 36.84
CA TYR A 169 24.61 -9.17 37.72
C TYR A 169 24.90 -7.67 37.84
N ASP A 170 25.44 -7.24 38.98
CA ASP A 170 25.96 -5.88 39.15
C ASP A 170 27.36 -5.72 38.51
N GLY A 171 27.88 -4.49 38.50
CA GLY A 171 29.22 -4.20 37.97
C GLY A 171 30.38 -4.84 38.75
N SER A 172 30.10 -5.46 39.91
CA SER A 172 31.05 -6.25 40.71
C SER A 172 30.81 -7.75 40.59
N CYS A 173 30.02 -8.19 39.59
CA CYS A 173 29.70 -9.59 39.33
C CYS A 173 28.89 -10.31 40.40
N ASN A 174 28.20 -9.60 41.31
CA ASN A 174 27.25 -10.22 42.22
C ASN A 174 25.92 -10.44 41.50
N LYS A 175 25.33 -11.63 41.64
CA LYS A 175 24.01 -11.94 41.07
C LYS A 175 22.94 -11.08 41.76
N THR A 176 22.26 -10.24 41.00
CA THR A 176 21.18 -9.37 41.49
C THR A 176 19.82 -10.01 41.32
N SER A 177 19.66 -10.86 40.30
CA SER A 177 18.45 -11.66 40.07
C SER A 177 18.78 -12.93 39.29
N ASP A 178 18.04 -14.00 39.55
CA ASP A 178 18.11 -15.22 38.72
C ASP A 178 17.60 -14.99 37.30
N TYR A 179 16.78 -13.96 37.10
CA TYR A 179 16.19 -13.61 35.81
C TYR A 179 16.56 -12.19 35.40
N ASN A 180 17.00 -12.02 34.17
CA ASN A 180 17.15 -10.71 33.56
C ASN A 180 15.78 -10.19 33.11
N TRP A 181 15.35 -9.09 33.73
CA TRP A 181 14.06 -8.44 33.47
C TRP A 181 14.07 -7.52 32.25
N GLY A 182 15.21 -7.45 31.55
CA GLY A 182 15.36 -6.59 30.40
C GLY A 182 15.50 -5.10 30.77
N GLN A 183 15.41 -4.26 29.75
CA GLN A 183 15.53 -2.81 29.85
C GLN A 183 14.63 -2.12 28.81
N GLY A 184 14.41 -0.83 29.02
CA GLY A 184 13.63 -0.01 28.10
C GLY A 184 12.12 -0.08 28.35
N SER A 185 11.39 0.47 27.39
CA SER A 185 9.93 0.63 27.42
C SER A 185 9.40 0.89 26.01
N GLY A 186 8.09 0.74 25.84
CA GLY A 186 7.46 0.94 24.53
C GLY A 186 7.74 -0.23 23.60
N GLU A 187 7.68 0.03 22.30
CA GLU A 187 7.76 -1.00 21.27
C GLU A 187 9.12 -1.71 21.23
N ILE A 188 10.21 -0.98 21.46
CA ILE A 188 11.58 -1.50 21.47
C ILE A 188 12.07 -1.97 22.86
N GLY A 189 11.21 -1.93 23.89
CA GLY A 189 11.56 -2.43 25.22
C GLY A 189 11.87 -3.91 25.17
N TRP A 190 13.02 -4.32 25.70
CA TRP A 190 13.64 -5.62 25.43
C TRP A 190 13.90 -6.45 26.68
N ALA A 191 13.69 -7.77 26.61
CA ALA A 191 14.19 -8.75 27.57
C ALA A 191 14.65 -10.05 26.88
N PRO A 192 15.56 -10.83 27.50
CA PRO A 192 15.87 -12.16 26.99
C PRO A 192 14.78 -13.17 27.35
N ILE A 193 14.45 -14.10 26.43
CA ILE A 193 13.43 -15.16 26.64
C ILE A 193 13.76 -16.03 27.86
N MET A 194 15.04 -16.39 28.03
CA MET A 194 15.51 -17.13 29.21
C MET A 194 15.64 -16.25 30.48
N GLY A 195 15.19 -15.00 30.44
CA GLY A 195 15.03 -14.10 31.58
C GLY A 195 13.57 -13.98 32.01
N ALA A 196 13.08 -12.75 32.14
CA ALA A 196 11.69 -12.45 32.50
C ALA A 196 11.13 -11.27 31.67
N GLY A 197 10.50 -11.57 30.52
CA GLY A 197 10.02 -10.59 29.53
C GLY A 197 8.61 -10.04 29.73
N TYR A 198 7.92 -10.34 30.83
CA TYR A 198 6.49 -10.03 31.03
C TYR A 198 6.08 -8.57 30.73
N TYR A 199 6.98 -7.61 30.94
CA TYR A 199 6.73 -6.18 30.74
C TYR A 199 7.40 -5.58 29.50
N GLN A 200 8.17 -6.36 28.75
CA GLN A 200 8.91 -5.92 27.55
C GLN A 200 8.18 -6.34 26.29
N ASN A 201 8.29 -5.57 25.22
CA ASN A 201 7.53 -5.83 24.00
C ASN A 201 8.29 -6.75 23.04
N LEU A 202 9.61 -6.57 22.97
CA LEU A 202 10.57 -7.35 22.20
C LEU A 202 11.25 -8.37 23.11
N THR A 203 11.18 -9.66 22.77
CA THR A 203 11.78 -10.73 23.58
C THR A 203 12.62 -11.62 22.70
N LEU A 204 13.92 -11.70 22.99
CA LEU A 204 14.87 -12.35 22.09
C LEU A 204 15.60 -13.51 22.76
N TRP A 205 16.01 -14.49 21.95
CA TRP A 205 17.12 -15.36 22.34
C TRP A 205 18.38 -14.53 22.54
N HIS A 206 19.21 -14.88 23.53
CA HIS A 206 20.26 -13.97 23.97
C HIS A 206 21.62 -14.64 24.12
N ASN A 207 22.68 -13.87 23.89
CA ASN A 207 24.04 -14.23 24.23
C ASN A 207 24.49 -13.42 25.45
N GLY A 208 24.44 -14.04 26.61
CA GLY A 208 24.61 -13.33 27.88
C GLY A 208 24.92 -14.21 29.08
N PRO A 209 25.18 -13.59 30.25
CA PRO A 209 25.50 -14.30 31.48
C PRO A 209 24.36 -15.18 31.99
N ASN A 210 24.66 -16.44 32.19
CA ASN A 210 23.71 -17.39 32.75
C ASN A 210 23.76 -17.47 34.29
N SER A 211 22.92 -18.33 34.86
CA SER A 211 22.78 -18.52 36.31
C SER A 211 24.02 -19.04 37.06
N PHE A 212 25.08 -19.47 36.36
CA PHE A 212 26.33 -19.92 36.96
C PHE A 212 27.35 -18.80 37.21
N GLY A 213 27.19 -17.63 36.62
CA GLY A 213 27.99 -16.44 36.96
C GLY A 213 28.05 -15.39 35.85
N CYS A 214 28.43 -14.16 36.21
CA CYS A 214 28.50 -13.00 35.31
C CYS A 214 29.44 -13.21 34.08
N THR A 215 30.38 -14.16 34.15
CA THR A 215 31.35 -14.49 33.10
C THR A 215 31.04 -15.81 32.39
N ASN A 216 29.99 -16.52 32.81
CA ASN A 216 29.53 -17.75 32.15
C ASN A 216 28.45 -17.38 31.13
N TYR A 217 28.89 -17.09 29.90
CA TYR A 217 27.98 -16.74 28.82
C TYR A 217 27.34 -18.01 28.24
N GLN A 218 26.05 -17.93 27.94
CA GLN A 218 25.36 -18.89 27.07
C GLN A 218 24.92 -18.16 25.80
N SER A 219 25.19 -18.77 24.65
CA SER A 219 24.65 -18.37 23.36
C SER A 219 23.42 -19.23 23.10
N ASP A 220 22.24 -18.66 23.30
CA ASP A 220 20.98 -19.40 23.23
C ASP A 220 20.78 -20.02 21.84
N LEU A 221 21.07 -19.27 20.77
CA LEU A 221 20.95 -19.73 19.38
C LEU A 221 21.87 -20.91 19.08
N ASP A 222 23.13 -20.88 19.54
CA ASP A 222 24.10 -21.98 19.32
C ASP A 222 23.70 -23.26 20.06
N ILE A 223 23.12 -23.11 21.27
CA ILE A 223 22.68 -24.26 22.06
C ILE A 223 21.43 -24.88 21.42
N ILE A 224 20.42 -24.06 21.07
CA ILE A 224 19.18 -24.55 20.45
C ILE A 224 19.49 -25.24 19.10
N SER A 225 20.23 -24.58 18.22
CA SER A 225 20.58 -25.10 16.88
C SER A 225 21.66 -26.18 16.91
N GLY A 226 22.30 -26.39 18.06
CA GLY A 226 23.41 -27.31 18.23
C GLY A 226 23.07 -28.76 17.89
N SER A 227 24.11 -29.52 17.54
CA SER A 227 23.98 -30.92 17.12
C SER A 227 23.35 -31.85 18.17
N TYR A 228 23.35 -31.45 19.45
CA TYR A 228 22.68 -32.20 20.52
C TYR A 228 21.16 -32.29 20.30
N ASN A 229 20.53 -31.16 19.96
CA ASN A 229 19.09 -31.09 19.72
C ASN A 229 18.73 -31.68 18.34
N GLY A 230 19.62 -31.51 17.36
CA GLY A 230 19.60 -32.28 16.11
C GLY A 230 18.58 -31.83 15.07
N PHE A 231 18.10 -30.59 15.15
CA PHE A 231 17.24 -29.98 14.14
C PHE A 231 17.84 -28.74 13.47
N GLY A 232 18.64 -27.94 14.17
CA GLY A 232 19.33 -26.77 13.59
C GLY A 232 18.41 -25.59 13.22
N PHE A 233 18.97 -24.61 12.52
CA PHE A 233 18.19 -23.52 11.92
C PHE A 233 17.32 -24.02 10.76
N ARG A 234 16.32 -23.21 10.40
CA ARG A 234 15.64 -23.38 9.10
C ARG A 234 16.62 -23.16 7.97
N THR A 235 16.24 -23.66 6.79
CA THR A 235 16.94 -23.29 5.57
C THR A 235 16.57 -21.86 5.23
N ASP A 236 17.59 -21.04 4.99
CA ASP A 236 17.52 -19.69 4.41
C ASP A 236 16.51 -19.63 3.25
N ASP A 237 15.59 -18.67 3.31
CA ASP A 237 14.54 -18.47 2.31
C ASP A 237 14.90 -17.44 1.22
N ASN A 238 15.90 -16.57 1.44
CA ASN A 238 16.36 -15.58 0.47
C ASN A 238 17.86 -15.36 0.51
N ALA A 239 18.48 -15.27 -0.68
CA ALA A 239 19.93 -15.19 -0.73
C ALA A 239 20.51 -13.91 -0.10
N ASN A 240 21.56 -14.13 0.68
CA ASN A 240 22.46 -13.16 1.31
C ASN A 240 23.32 -12.29 0.35
N SER A 241 22.88 -12.04 -0.89
CA SER A 241 23.62 -11.22 -1.85
C SER A 241 22.76 -10.62 -2.96
N PHE A 242 23.18 -9.47 -3.49
CA PHE A 242 22.57 -8.85 -4.68
C PHE A 242 22.44 -9.81 -5.88
N ALA A 243 23.45 -10.67 -6.11
CA ALA A 243 23.44 -11.59 -7.25
C ALA A 243 22.37 -12.70 -7.11
N GLY A 244 21.98 -13.03 -5.88
CA GLY A 244 20.94 -14.01 -5.58
C GLY A 244 19.59 -13.39 -5.22
N ALA A 245 19.44 -12.07 -5.37
CA ALA A 245 18.26 -11.35 -4.89
C ALA A 245 16.95 -11.91 -5.48
N SER A 246 15.98 -12.18 -4.61
CA SER A 246 14.66 -12.66 -4.97
C SER A 246 13.87 -11.58 -5.75
N ALA A 247 13.10 -11.98 -6.76
CA ALA A 247 12.35 -11.03 -7.59
C ALA A 247 11.08 -10.54 -6.89
N ALA A 248 11.00 -9.23 -6.64
CA ALA A 248 9.82 -8.51 -6.21
C ALA A 248 9.08 -7.96 -7.44
N VAL A 249 7.89 -8.49 -7.73
CA VAL A 249 7.14 -8.19 -8.95
C VAL A 249 5.85 -7.47 -8.61
N PHE A 250 5.69 -6.25 -9.14
CA PHE A 250 4.44 -5.50 -9.02
C PHE A 250 3.29 -6.19 -9.75
N ASP A 251 2.13 -6.21 -9.11
CA ASP A 251 0.86 -6.66 -9.67
C ASP A 251 0.23 -5.60 -10.60
N GLY A 252 -0.96 -5.91 -11.13
CA GLY A 252 -1.70 -4.99 -12.01
C GLY A 252 -2.22 -3.72 -11.32
N SER A 253 -2.04 -3.59 -10.01
CA SER A 253 -2.37 -2.41 -9.20
C SER A 253 -1.12 -1.69 -8.70
N ASN A 254 0.06 -2.00 -9.26
CA ASN A 254 1.36 -1.46 -8.87
C ASN A 254 1.73 -1.73 -7.39
N ASN A 255 1.33 -2.89 -6.84
CA ASN A 255 1.75 -3.30 -5.50
C ASN A 255 2.52 -4.62 -5.54
N PHE A 256 3.39 -4.86 -4.56
CA PHE A 256 3.90 -6.21 -4.29
C PHE A 256 3.88 -6.50 -2.80
N THR A 257 3.77 -7.78 -2.47
CA THR A 257 3.88 -8.27 -1.09
C THR A 257 4.86 -9.43 -1.04
N ILE A 258 5.79 -9.38 -0.10
CA ILE A 258 6.78 -10.43 0.17
C ILE A 258 6.68 -10.78 1.64
N ASN A 259 6.85 -12.06 1.96
CA ASN A 259 7.06 -12.51 3.33
C ASN A 259 8.38 -13.28 3.35
N GLY A 260 9.15 -13.10 4.42
CA GLY A 260 10.42 -13.79 4.63
C GLY A 260 10.66 -14.07 6.10
N VAL A 261 11.81 -14.67 6.39
CA VAL A 261 12.26 -14.99 7.75
C VAL A 261 13.74 -14.70 7.86
N ILE A 262 14.13 -13.85 8.82
CA ILE A 262 15.53 -13.73 9.23
C ILE A 262 15.80 -14.84 10.25
N GLU A 263 16.50 -15.92 9.86
CA GLU A 263 16.72 -17.06 10.78
C GLU A 263 18.05 -17.05 11.52
N GLN A 264 19.01 -16.22 11.11
CA GLN A 264 20.31 -16.10 11.76
C GLN A 264 20.74 -14.63 11.86
N THR A 265 21.56 -14.30 12.86
CA THR A 265 22.06 -12.91 13.04
C THR A 265 22.90 -12.42 11.85
N SER A 266 23.45 -13.33 11.05
CA SER A 266 24.19 -12.97 9.83
C SER A 266 23.34 -12.97 8.57
N ASP A 267 22.03 -13.17 8.70
CA ASP A 267 21.12 -13.33 7.58
C ASP A 267 20.56 -11.98 7.11
N ILE A 268 20.63 -11.78 5.80
CA ILE A 268 20.29 -10.55 5.10
C ILE A 268 19.57 -10.93 3.81
N ASP A 269 18.27 -10.71 3.77
CA ASP A 269 17.45 -11.06 2.62
C ASP A 269 17.52 -9.98 1.56
N TYR A 270 17.98 -10.34 0.35
CA TYR A 270 18.00 -9.42 -0.78
C TYR A 270 16.82 -9.63 -1.74
N PHE A 271 16.18 -8.54 -2.12
CA PHE A 271 15.13 -8.49 -3.13
C PHE A 271 15.48 -7.50 -4.24
N GLN A 272 15.09 -7.79 -5.49
CA GLN A 272 15.17 -6.83 -6.59
C GLN A 272 13.78 -6.49 -7.13
N PHE A 273 13.53 -5.23 -7.44
CA PHE A 273 12.34 -4.78 -8.16
C PHE A 273 12.72 -3.83 -9.29
N THR A 274 11.81 -3.62 -10.23
CA THR A 274 12.01 -2.66 -11.33
C THR A 274 10.83 -1.72 -11.41
N LEU A 275 11.12 -0.42 -11.42
CA LEU A 275 10.15 0.63 -11.69
C LEU A 275 10.10 0.91 -13.19
N PRO A 276 8.93 0.78 -13.83
CA PRO A 276 8.82 0.96 -15.28
C PRO A 276 8.92 2.44 -15.68
N VAL A 277 8.54 3.35 -14.79
CA VAL A 277 8.55 4.80 -14.99
C VAL A 277 9.01 5.50 -13.71
N PHE A 278 9.33 6.78 -13.82
CA PHE A 278 9.54 7.62 -12.64
C PHE A 278 8.26 7.69 -11.79
N GLY A 279 8.39 7.66 -10.46
CA GLY A 279 7.23 7.81 -9.58
C GLY A 279 7.56 7.67 -8.09
N ASN A 280 6.51 7.73 -7.27
CA ASN A 280 6.62 7.54 -5.83
C ASN A 280 6.60 6.05 -5.49
N PHE A 281 7.60 5.61 -4.76
CA PHE A 281 7.71 4.27 -4.21
C PHE A 281 7.53 4.33 -2.71
N THR A 282 6.59 3.54 -2.20
CA THR A 282 6.38 3.35 -0.76
C THR A 282 6.58 1.89 -0.39
N LEU A 283 7.14 1.63 0.78
CA LEU A 283 7.27 0.29 1.35
C LEU A 283 7.01 0.34 2.84
N ASP A 284 6.05 -0.46 3.30
CA ASP A 284 5.87 -0.78 4.71
C ASP A 284 6.51 -2.15 4.99
N ALA A 285 7.56 -2.16 5.80
CA ALA A 285 8.22 -3.37 6.28
C ALA A 285 7.80 -3.62 7.73
N ILE A 286 7.06 -4.72 7.94
CA ILE A 286 6.37 -5.00 9.20
C ILE A 286 6.85 -6.35 9.72
N PRO A 287 7.44 -6.41 10.92
CA PRO A 287 7.82 -7.69 11.50
C PRO A 287 6.56 -8.42 12.00
N TYR A 288 6.61 -9.75 12.08
CA TYR A 288 5.50 -10.52 12.58
C TYR A 288 5.12 -10.07 13.99
N ASN A 289 3.83 -9.95 14.25
CA ASN A 289 3.29 -9.51 15.53
C ASN A 289 1.87 -10.05 15.73
N VAL A 290 1.42 -10.06 16.98
CA VAL A 290 0.07 -10.49 17.37
C VAL A 290 -0.85 -9.32 17.70
N GLY A 291 -0.41 -8.07 17.50
CA GLY A 291 -1.21 -6.90 17.83
C GLY A 291 -0.51 -5.55 17.69
N THR A 292 -1.17 -4.50 18.18
CA THR A 292 -0.72 -3.10 18.04
C THR A 292 0.69 -2.86 18.61
N GLY A 293 1.47 -2.01 17.94
CA GLY A 293 2.83 -1.68 18.38
C GLY A 293 3.77 -2.87 18.27
N ASN A 294 3.61 -3.66 17.20
CA ASN A 294 4.38 -4.86 16.90
C ASN A 294 4.52 -5.81 18.11
N SER A 295 3.42 -6.04 18.84
CA SER A 295 3.47 -6.82 20.08
C SER A 295 3.79 -8.29 19.80
N GLY A 296 4.74 -8.86 20.57
CA GLY A 296 5.19 -10.24 20.38
C GLY A 296 5.97 -10.46 19.10
N SER A 297 6.65 -9.41 18.65
CA SER A 297 7.63 -9.49 17.58
C SER A 297 9.00 -9.78 18.19
N ASP A 298 9.79 -10.57 17.48
CA ASP A 298 11.15 -10.94 17.86
C ASP A 298 12.19 -10.36 16.88
N LEU A 299 11.74 -9.47 15.99
CA LEU A 299 12.57 -8.86 14.95
C LEU A 299 12.44 -7.33 15.02
N ASP A 300 13.58 -6.67 15.15
CA ASP A 300 13.74 -5.24 14.94
C ASP A 300 14.34 -5.02 13.55
N MET A 301 13.54 -4.48 12.63
CA MET A 301 13.85 -4.50 11.20
C MET A 301 14.76 -3.35 10.76
N ASN A 302 15.90 -3.70 10.18
CA ASN A 302 16.66 -2.79 9.34
C ASN A 302 16.36 -3.08 7.86
N VAL A 303 16.02 -2.04 7.13
CA VAL A 303 15.72 -2.12 5.69
C VAL A 303 16.58 -1.13 4.94
N GLN A 304 17.25 -1.57 3.89
CA GLN A 304 18.10 -0.69 3.08
C GLN A 304 17.71 -0.75 1.62
N LEU A 305 17.68 0.41 0.96
CA LEU A 305 17.33 0.57 -0.45
C LEU A 305 18.57 0.93 -1.25
N TYR A 306 18.79 0.25 -2.38
CA TYR A 306 19.95 0.42 -3.25
C TYR A 306 19.55 0.65 -4.70
N ASP A 307 20.40 1.35 -5.45
CA ASP A 307 20.27 1.49 -6.90
C ASP A 307 20.79 0.26 -7.68
N GLN A 308 20.65 0.30 -9.01
CA GLN A 308 21.13 -0.74 -9.92
C GLN A 308 22.65 -1.01 -9.88
N TYR A 309 23.44 -0.11 -9.31
CA TYR A 309 24.89 -0.25 -9.15
C TYR A 309 25.26 -0.66 -7.71
N HIS A 310 24.27 -1.01 -6.89
CA HIS A 310 24.39 -1.36 -5.47
C HIS A 310 24.89 -0.21 -4.59
N ASN A 311 24.69 1.04 -5.01
CA ASN A 311 24.91 2.17 -4.12
C ASN A 311 23.73 2.30 -3.16
N LEU A 312 24.02 2.47 -1.88
CA LEU A 312 23.01 2.72 -0.85
C LEU A 312 22.31 4.06 -1.09
N LEU A 313 20.99 4.03 -1.23
CA LEU A 313 20.12 5.20 -1.37
C LEU A 313 19.55 5.64 -0.02
N GLY A 314 19.28 4.68 0.88
CA GLY A 314 18.78 4.95 2.22
C GLY A 314 18.77 3.70 3.08
N ALA A 315 18.91 3.90 4.39
CA ALA A 315 18.75 2.88 5.42
C ALA A 315 17.64 3.32 6.38
N TYR A 316 16.80 2.37 6.76
CA TYR A 316 15.55 2.58 7.47
C TYR A 316 15.51 1.62 8.66
N ASN A 317 15.75 2.17 9.84
CA ASN A 317 15.58 1.55 11.15
C ASN A 317 15.20 2.71 12.10
N PRO A 318 13.90 3.05 12.23
CA PRO A 318 13.46 4.10 13.13
C PRO A 318 13.72 3.66 14.57
N GLY A 319 14.64 4.32 15.28
CA GLY A 319 15.15 3.85 16.58
C GLY A 319 14.16 3.78 17.77
N ASN A 320 12.85 3.84 17.52
CA ASN A 320 11.78 3.65 18.51
C ASN A 320 10.62 2.76 18.01
N GLU A 321 10.72 2.17 16.82
CA GLU A 321 9.75 1.26 16.22
C GLU A 321 10.49 0.03 15.66
N LEU A 322 9.85 -1.13 15.65
CA LEU A 322 10.44 -2.36 15.09
C LEU A 322 10.18 -2.50 13.58
N SER A 323 9.22 -1.74 13.06
CA SER A 323 8.88 -1.66 11.64
C SER A 323 9.65 -0.55 10.92
N SER A 324 9.80 -0.68 9.62
CA SER A 324 10.49 0.30 8.78
C SER A 324 9.62 0.76 7.61
N ILE A 325 9.67 2.07 7.31
CA ILE A 325 8.87 2.68 6.23
C ILE A 325 9.79 3.40 5.25
N ILE A 326 9.56 3.17 3.97
CA ILE A 326 10.17 3.93 2.88
C ILE A 326 9.05 4.71 2.19
N ASP A 327 9.28 6.01 1.99
CA ASP A 327 8.48 6.86 1.10
C ASP A 327 9.45 7.75 0.33
N THR A 328 9.63 7.46 -0.95
CA THR A 328 10.64 8.13 -1.77
C THR A 328 10.28 8.15 -3.24
N ILE A 329 10.88 9.10 -3.97
CA ILE A 329 10.68 9.24 -5.41
C ILE A 329 11.86 8.62 -6.14
N LEU A 330 11.57 7.68 -7.03
CA LEU A 330 12.57 6.92 -7.78
C LEU A 330 12.41 7.14 -9.29
N GLN A 331 13.53 7.14 -10.00
CA GLN A 331 13.53 7.11 -11.47
C GLN A 331 13.17 5.71 -11.98
N ALA A 332 12.78 5.61 -13.25
CA ALA A 332 12.65 4.31 -13.90
C ALA A 332 13.98 3.54 -13.84
N GLY A 333 13.95 2.28 -13.43
CA GLY A 333 15.16 1.49 -13.24
C GLY A 333 14.98 0.31 -12.29
N THR A 334 16.04 -0.48 -12.15
CA THR A 334 16.13 -1.60 -11.21
C THR A 334 16.70 -1.13 -9.88
N TYR A 335 16.12 -1.61 -8.80
CA TYR A 335 16.50 -1.30 -7.42
C TYR A 335 16.56 -2.59 -6.60
N PHE A 336 17.28 -2.54 -5.50
CA PHE A 336 17.40 -3.64 -4.56
C PHE A 336 16.99 -3.19 -3.16
N ILE A 337 16.37 -4.10 -2.42
CA ILE A 337 16.08 -3.95 -0.99
C ILE A 337 16.87 -5.03 -0.27
N SER A 338 17.53 -4.68 0.84
CA SER A 338 17.97 -5.67 1.82
C SER A 338 17.12 -5.56 3.08
N VAL A 339 16.85 -6.70 3.71
CA VAL A 339 16.19 -6.79 5.02
C VAL A 339 17.09 -7.60 5.94
N ASP A 340 17.37 -7.06 7.11
CA ASP A 340 18.10 -7.74 8.18
C ASP A 340 17.45 -7.43 9.53
N GLY A 341 17.71 -8.28 10.52
CA GLY A 341 17.48 -7.95 11.91
C GLY A 341 18.62 -7.09 12.43
N GLU A 342 18.31 -6.05 13.19
CA GLU A 342 19.31 -5.25 13.89
C GLU A 342 18.98 -5.17 15.38
N GLY A 343 19.91 -4.67 16.18
CA GLY A 343 19.65 -4.31 17.57
C GLY A 343 19.04 -2.91 17.70
N ASN A 344 18.71 -2.54 18.93
CA ASN A 344 18.31 -1.17 19.27
C ASN A 344 19.06 -0.66 20.51
N MET A 345 18.61 0.46 21.07
CA MET A 345 19.28 1.05 22.23
C MET A 345 19.18 0.19 23.51
N TYR A 346 18.29 -0.80 23.57
CA TYR A 346 18.09 -1.71 24.69
C TYR A 346 18.47 -3.17 24.38
N ALA A 347 18.27 -3.60 23.13
CA ALA A 347 18.51 -4.96 22.65
C ALA A 347 19.81 -5.06 21.85
N PRO A 348 20.60 -6.14 21.99
CA PRO A 348 21.66 -6.43 21.03
C PRO A 348 21.07 -6.82 19.67
N ASP A 349 21.92 -6.76 18.64
CA ASP A 349 21.65 -7.33 17.32
C ASP A 349 21.45 -8.86 17.36
N TYR A 350 22.22 -9.53 18.22
CA TYR A 350 22.06 -10.96 18.47
C TYR A 350 20.63 -11.29 18.88
N GLY A 351 20.02 -12.21 18.12
CA GLY A 351 18.69 -12.75 18.41
C GLY A 351 17.53 -11.93 17.87
N SER A 352 17.76 -10.78 17.22
CA SER A 352 16.75 -10.03 16.46
C SER A 352 16.42 -10.80 15.18
N LEU A 353 15.50 -11.76 15.27
CA LEU A 353 15.24 -12.79 14.27
C LEU A 353 13.74 -13.04 14.19
N GLY A 354 13.22 -13.33 13.01
CA GLY A 354 11.80 -13.61 12.89
C GLY A 354 11.24 -13.42 11.49
N SER A 355 9.95 -13.67 11.38
CA SER A 355 9.16 -13.44 10.19
C SER A 355 8.91 -11.96 9.97
N TYR A 356 8.84 -11.55 8.70
CA TYR A 356 8.44 -10.20 8.33
C TYR A 356 7.59 -10.20 7.05
N SER A 357 6.96 -9.06 6.79
CA SER A 357 6.21 -8.78 5.58
C SER A 357 6.60 -7.44 4.98
N LEU A 358 6.89 -7.41 3.69
CA LEU A 358 7.15 -6.21 2.91
C LEU A 358 5.93 -5.91 2.04
N GLN A 359 5.35 -4.74 2.21
CA GLN A 359 4.19 -4.28 1.43
C GLN A 359 4.57 -3.01 0.69
N ALA A 360 4.83 -3.13 -0.61
CA ALA A 360 5.22 -2.00 -1.43
C ALA A 360 4.12 -1.56 -2.37
N ALA A 361 4.09 -0.25 -2.63
CA ALA A 361 3.24 0.36 -3.65
C ALA A 361 4.04 1.33 -4.50
N PHE A 362 3.61 1.48 -5.74
CA PHE A 362 4.20 2.41 -6.69
C PHE A 362 3.12 3.26 -7.36
N ILE A 363 3.31 4.58 -7.31
CA ILE A 363 2.46 5.55 -7.99
C ILE A 363 3.27 6.22 -9.09
N ASP A 364 2.88 5.96 -10.33
CA ASP A 364 3.46 6.61 -11.52
C ASP A 364 3.50 8.13 -11.33
N GLY A 365 4.68 8.71 -11.43
CA GLY A 365 4.93 10.15 -11.35
C GLY A 365 4.49 10.91 -12.60
N SER A 366 3.61 10.34 -13.43
CA SER A 366 3.08 11.00 -14.60
C SER A 366 2.20 12.18 -14.17
N LEU A 367 2.54 13.39 -14.63
CA LEU A 367 1.69 14.57 -14.47
C LEU A 367 0.33 14.30 -15.13
N LEU A 368 -0.74 14.56 -14.37
CA LEU A 368 -2.12 14.24 -14.72
C LEU A 368 -2.60 15.00 -15.99
N PRO A 369 -3.53 14.41 -16.78
CA PRO A 369 -3.96 14.96 -18.08
C PRO A 369 -4.69 16.31 -18.00
N VAL A 370 -4.85 16.99 -19.16
CA VAL A 370 -5.66 18.22 -19.30
C VAL A 370 -7.03 18.03 -18.65
N ARG A 371 -7.33 18.84 -17.62
CA ARG A 371 -8.59 18.74 -16.86
C ARG A 371 -9.74 19.46 -17.55
N LYS A 372 -9.45 20.48 -18.36
CA LYS A 372 -10.46 21.21 -19.15
C LYS A 372 -9.87 21.82 -20.42
N LEU A 373 -10.51 21.56 -21.56
CA LEU A 373 -10.25 22.22 -22.84
C LEU A 373 -11.58 22.42 -23.57
N GLU A 374 -12.15 23.61 -23.46
CA GLU A 374 -13.49 23.91 -23.97
C GLU A 374 -13.46 25.18 -24.83
N LEU A 375 -14.03 25.09 -26.03
CA LEU A 375 -14.12 26.16 -27.01
C LEU A 375 -15.56 26.69 -27.07
N HIS A 376 -15.67 28.00 -26.95
CA HIS A 376 -16.88 28.78 -27.11
C HIS A 376 -16.70 29.78 -28.26
N GLY A 377 -17.81 30.28 -28.79
CA GLY A 377 -17.72 31.38 -29.72
C GLY A 377 -19.07 31.95 -30.12
N HIS A 378 -18.99 33.14 -30.73
CA HIS A 378 -20.12 33.86 -31.29
C HIS A 378 -19.76 34.44 -32.67
N SER A 379 -20.78 34.69 -33.49
CA SER A 379 -20.62 35.27 -34.83
C SER A 379 -21.44 36.55 -34.95
N GLU A 380 -20.79 37.66 -35.29
CA GLU A 380 -21.43 38.95 -35.55
C GLU A 380 -20.82 39.60 -36.80
N ASN A 381 -21.65 40.02 -37.76
CA ASN A 381 -21.20 40.70 -38.99
C ASN A 381 -20.05 39.99 -39.75
N ASN A 382 -20.13 38.65 -39.86
CA ASN A 382 -19.09 37.77 -40.44
C ASN A 382 -17.77 37.72 -39.67
N ILE A 383 -17.70 38.28 -38.47
CA ILE A 383 -16.59 38.09 -37.53
C ILE A 383 -16.96 36.95 -36.59
N HIS A 384 -16.15 35.90 -36.62
CA HIS A 384 -16.23 34.77 -35.71
C HIS A 384 -15.28 35.01 -34.54
N SER A 385 -15.84 35.26 -33.37
CA SER A 385 -15.10 35.42 -32.11
C SER A 385 -15.04 34.09 -31.38
N LEU A 386 -13.85 33.56 -31.21
CA LEU A 386 -13.52 32.30 -30.56
C LEU A 386 -12.90 32.58 -29.19
N GLN A 387 -13.34 31.86 -28.16
CA GLN A 387 -12.81 31.96 -26.80
C GLN A 387 -12.70 30.56 -26.19
N TRP A 388 -11.62 30.24 -25.50
CA TRP A 388 -11.45 28.91 -24.92
C TRP A 388 -10.98 28.96 -23.47
N GLU A 389 -11.40 27.96 -22.72
CA GLU A 389 -10.88 27.64 -21.40
C GLU A 389 -9.88 26.49 -21.52
N LEU A 390 -8.73 26.66 -20.87
CA LEU A 390 -7.67 25.65 -20.83
C LEU A 390 -7.13 25.57 -19.40
N ASN A 391 -7.40 24.43 -18.75
CA ASN A 391 -6.83 24.04 -17.48
C ASN A 391 -6.05 22.74 -17.69
N ALA A 392 -4.73 22.86 -17.59
CA ALA A 392 -3.79 21.76 -17.69
C ALA A 392 -2.81 21.88 -16.52
N ASP A 393 -2.47 20.73 -15.93
CA ASP A 393 -1.47 20.66 -14.86
C ASP A 393 -0.03 20.67 -15.43
N GLU A 394 0.12 20.77 -16.76
CA GLU A 394 1.38 20.81 -17.49
C GLU A 394 1.44 22.04 -18.43
N PRO A 395 2.62 22.67 -18.62
CA PRO A 395 2.80 23.77 -19.55
C PRO A 395 2.41 23.41 -20.99
N VAL A 396 1.77 24.36 -21.65
CA VAL A 396 1.39 24.26 -23.06
C VAL A 396 2.59 24.64 -23.91
N ALA A 397 3.07 23.72 -24.74
CA ALA A 397 4.14 23.98 -25.69
C ALA A 397 3.62 24.70 -26.94
N LYS A 398 2.40 24.35 -27.39
CA LYS A 398 1.81 24.85 -28.63
C LYS A 398 0.29 24.81 -28.59
N GLN A 399 -0.37 25.84 -29.12
CA GLN A 399 -1.82 25.81 -29.35
C GLN A 399 -2.19 26.38 -30.73
N VAL A 400 -3.09 25.68 -31.41
CA VAL A 400 -3.47 25.93 -32.80
C VAL A 400 -4.98 25.93 -32.92
N ILE A 401 -5.53 26.97 -33.55
CA ILE A 401 -6.92 27.01 -33.96
C ILE A 401 -7.01 26.30 -35.31
N GLU A 402 -7.90 25.33 -35.40
CA GLU A 402 -8.19 24.62 -36.63
C GLU A 402 -9.62 24.87 -37.08
N PHE A 403 -9.83 24.84 -38.39
CA PHE A 403 -11.15 25.00 -38.98
C PHE A 403 -11.45 23.91 -40.02
N SER A 404 -12.73 23.66 -40.25
CA SER A 404 -13.20 22.71 -41.26
C SER A 404 -14.46 23.23 -41.96
N GLN A 405 -14.52 23.09 -43.28
CA GLN A 405 -15.71 23.41 -44.09
C GLN A 405 -16.51 22.17 -44.50
N ASP A 406 -15.93 20.97 -44.36
CA ASP A 406 -16.56 19.69 -44.72
C ASP A 406 -16.88 18.81 -43.49
N GLY A 407 -16.44 19.24 -42.31
CA GLY A 407 -16.57 18.54 -41.03
C GLY A 407 -15.76 17.25 -40.95
N LYS A 408 -14.84 17.00 -41.88
CA LYS A 408 -14.02 15.78 -41.96
C LYS A 408 -12.53 16.09 -41.90
N ARG A 409 -12.11 17.18 -42.54
CA ARG A 409 -10.71 17.61 -42.58
C ARG A 409 -10.60 18.95 -41.87
N PHE A 410 -9.83 18.96 -40.80
CA PHE A 410 -9.47 20.17 -40.07
C PHE A 410 -8.11 20.64 -40.54
N GLU A 411 -8.03 21.92 -40.90
CA GLU A 411 -6.80 22.58 -41.35
C GLU A 411 -6.44 23.67 -40.34
N THR A 412 -5.15 23.98 -40.22
CA THR A 412 -4.67 25.06 -39.36
C THR A 412 -5.20 26.41 -39.86
N LEU A 413 -5.95 27.10 -39.00
CA LEU A 413 -6.33 28.49 -39.21
C LEU A 413 -5.22 29.43 -38.75
N ALA A 414 -4.77 29.24 -37.51
CA ALA A 414 -3.76 30.08 -36.87
C ALA A 414 -3.09 29.34 -35.71
N GLU A 415 -1.78 29.53 -35.55
CA GLU A 415 -1.08 29.22 -34.31
C GLU A 415 -1.11 30.47 -33.42
N THR A 416 -1.44 30.31 -32.14
CA THR A 416 -1.56 31.44 -31.20
C THR A 416 -0.57 31.29 -30.05
N PRO A 417 -0.07 32.39 -29.47
CA PRO A 417 0.71 32.36 -28.22
C PRO A 417 0.00 31.54 -27.14
N VAL A 418 0.74 30.72 -26.39
CA VAL A 418 0.18 29.75 -25.42
C VAL A 418 -0.59 30.39 -24.26
N THR A 419 -0.43 31.70 -24.05
CA THR A 419 -1.17 32.51 -23.08
C THR A 419 -2.52 32.99 -23.58
N ASP A 420 -2.75 32.98 -24.89
CA ASP A 420 -3.97 33.51 -25.48
C ASP A 420 -5.17 32.60 -25.19
N ARG A 421 -6.33 33.20 -24.99
CA ARG A 421 -7.61 32.52 -24.73
C ARG A 421 -8.75 33.01 -25.62
N ALA A 422 -8.43 33.85 -26.62
CA ALA A 422 -9.39 34.40 -27.54
C ALA A 422 -8.76 34.67 -28.92
N TYR A 423 -9.57 34.56 -29.97
CA TYR A 423 -9.17 34.87 -31.35
C TYR A 423 -10.37 35.31 -32.17
N ALA A 424 -10.19 36.29 -33.05
CA ALA A 424 -11.24 36.76 -33.94
C ALA A 424 -10.85 36.55 -35.40
N TYR A 425 -11.78 36.03 -36.20
CA TYR A 425 -11.55 35.75 -37.61
C TYR A 425 -12.69 36.27 -38.48
N PHE A 426 -12.36 36.98 -39.55
CA PHE A 426 -13.35 37.39 -40.55
C PHE A 426 -13.59 36.24 -41.55
N TYR A 427 -14.81 35.71 -41.59
CA TYR A 427 -15.19 34.59 -42.42
C TYR A 427 -16.18 35.01 -43.51
N ASN A 428 -15.72 35.07 -44.76
CA ASN A 428 -16.47 35.59 -45.90
C ASN A 428 -17.04 34.51 -46.84
N TYR A 429 -17.04 33.25 -46.43
CA TYR A 429 -17.51 32.14 -47.27
C TYR A 429 -18.97 31.79 -46.98
N ALA A 430 -19.71 31.40 -48.02
CA ALA A 430 -21.12 31.01 -47.92
C ALA A 430 -21.36 29.58 -47.40
N LYS A 431 -20.34 28.95 -46.80
CA LYS A 431 -20.41 27.58 -46.26
C LYS A 431 -20.36 27.61 -44.74
N PRO A 432 -21.06 26.71 -44.03
CA PRO A 432 -20.80 26.45 -42.63
C PRO A 432 -19.32 26.19 -42.38
N VAL A 433 -18.82 26.66 -41.25
CA VAL A 433 -17.46 26.40 -40.79
C VAL A 433 -17.50 25.91 -39.36
N GLN A 434 -16.64 24.93 -39.10
CA GLN A 434 -16.42 24.36 -37.79
C GLN A 434 -15.06 24.80 -37.29
N TYR A 435 -14.94 25.02 -35.98
CA TYR A 435 -13.69 25.35 -35.30
C TYR A 435 -13.44 24.40 -34.14
N ARG A 436 -12.18 24.11 -33.90
CA ARG A 436 -11.66 23.49 -32.67
C ARG A 436 -10.31 24.08 -32.33
N ILE A 437 -9.89 23.94 -31.08
CA ILE A 437 -8.51 24.21 -30.69
C ILE A 437 -7.77 22.89 -30.44
N ALA A 438 -6.55 22.81 -30.96
CA ALA A 438 -5.61 21.72 -30.77
C ALA A 438 -4.46 22.22 -29.89
N VAL A 439 -4.19 21.52 -28.79
CA VAL A 439 -3.15 21.86 -27.81
C VAL A 439 -2.12 20.74 -27.78
N THR A 440 -0.84 21.11 -27.77
CA THR A 440 0.28 20.20 -27.53
C THR A 440 0.97 20.62 -26.24
N LEU A 441 1.13 19.68 -25.32
CA LEU A 441 1.86 19.90 -24.07
C LEU A 441 3.36 19.67 -24.28
N GLU A 442 4.20 20.11 -23.33
CA GLU A 442 5.66 19.93 -23.42
C GLU A 442 6.09 18.45 -23.49
N ASN A 443 5.30 17.52 -22.93
CA ASN A 443 5.50 16.06 -23.07
C ASN A 443 5.10 15.48 -24.44
N GLY A 444 4.65 16.30 -25.39
CA GLY A 444 4.26 15.89 -26.74
C GLY A 444 2.86 15.28 -26.88
N LYS A 445 2.05 15.21 -25.82
CA LYS A 445 0.64 14.78 -25.92
C LYS A 445 -0.22 15.86 -26.59
N HIS A 446 -1.21 15.42 -27.35
CA HIS A 446 -2.11 16.27 -28.10
C HIS A 446 -3.56 16.14 -27.62
N TYR A 447 -4.22 17.28 -27.44
CA TYR A 447 -5.61 17.37 -26.99
C TYR A 447 -6.43 18.28 -27.93
N TYR A 448 -7.70 17.96 -28.11
CA TYR A 448 -8.65 18.75 -28.89
C TYR A 448 -9.81 19.19 -28.01
N SER A 449 -10.31 20.41 -28.23
CA SER A 449 -11.57 20.86 -27.64
C SER A 449 -12.79 20.18 -28.26
N ASN A 450 -13.96 20.47 -27.72
CA ASN A 450 -15.22 20.38 -28.47
C ASN A 450 -15.14 21.20 -29.78
N VAL A 451 -15.96 20.79 -30.75
CA VAL A 451 -16.10 21.48 -32.04
C VAL A 451 -17.30 22.43 -31.96
N ILE A 452 -17.11 23.69 -32.33
CA ILE A 452 -18.21 24.64 -32.52
C ILE A 452 -18.45 24.89 -34.01
N THR A 453 -19.70 25.15 -34.39
CA THR A 453 -20.08 25.39 -35.80
C THR A 453 -20.74 26.74 -35.94
N PHE A 454 -20.23 27.59 -36.83
CA PHE A 454 -20.96 28.75 -37.31
C PHE A 454 -21.57 28.44 -38.67
N ARG A 455 -22.85 28.76 -38.80
CA ARG A 455 -23.57 28.72 -40.07
C ARG A 455 -23.67 30.16 -40.56
N PRO A 456 -23.41 30.43 -41.85
CA PRO A 456 -23.66 31.75 -42.42
C PRO A 456 -25.10 32.15 -42.07
N GLY A 457 -25.28 33.36 -41.55
CA GLY A 457 -26.61 33.90 -41.35
C GLY A 457 -27.38 33.94 -42.68
N ILE A 458 -28.69 33.68 -42.64
CA ILE A 458 -29.54 33.88 -43.82
C ILE A 458 -29.58 35.39 -44.07
N ILE A 459 -28.80 35.84 -45.05
CA ILE A 459 -28.94 37.19 -45.59
C ILE A 459 -30.33 37.21 -46.24
N SER A 460 -31.26 37.98 -45.70
CA SER A 460 -32.64 38.03 -46.20
C SER A 460 -32.87 39.14 -47.23
N LYS A 461 -31.91 40.06 -47.35
CA LYS A 461 -31.93 41.20 -48.26
C LYS A 461 -30.51 41.60 -48.66
N PRO A 462 -30.30 42.26 -49.81
CA PRO A 462 -29.00 42.86 -50.12
C PRO A 462 -28.62 43.91 -49.10
N GLN A 463 -27.35 43.93 -48.70
CA GLN A 463 -26.83 44.87 -47.68
C GLN A 463 -25.47 45.42 -48.09
N LEU A 464 -25.24 46.70 -47.80
CA LEU A 464 -23.92 47.30 -47.86
C LEU A 464 -23.05 46.74 -46.74
N LEU A 465 -21.81 46.39 -47.07
CA LEU A 465 -20.80 45.96 -46.09
C LEU A 465 -20.13 47.14 -45.37
N GLY A 466 -20.43 48.37 -45.78
CA GLY A 466 -20.00 49.61 -45.14
C GLY A 466 -20.79 50.81 -45.66
N ASN A 467 -20.97 51.83 -44.82
CA ASN A 467 -21.74 53.04 -45.13
C ASN A 467 -20.87 54.29 -45.39
N ILE A 468 -19.55 54.16 -45.34
CA ILE A 468 -18.55 55.18 -45.70
C ILE A 468 -17.66 54.57 -46.78
N ILE A 469 -17.62 55.18 -47.96
CA ILE A 469 -17.00 54.58 -49.15
C ILE A 469 -15.97 55.53 -49.77
N HIS A 470 -14.77 55.00 -50.08
CA HIS A 470 -13.70 55.75 -50.75
C HIS A 470 -13.56 55.41 -52.24
N GLN A 471 -13.76 54.15 -52.64
CA GLN A 471 -13.59 53.73 -54.04
C GLN A 471 -14.84 53.03 -54.55
N ASP A 472 -15.13 51.83 -54.03
CA ASP A 472 -16.22 50.96 -54.51
C ASP A 472 -17.16 50.60 -53.36
N LEU A 473 -18.46 50.46 -53.65
CA LEU A 473 -19.39 49.88 -52.69
C LEU A 473 -19.23 48.37 -52.68
N SER A 474 -19.00 47.80 -51.51
CA SER A 474 -19.02 46.36 -51.29
C SER A 474 -20.40 45.93 -50.80
N ILE A 475 -21.05 45.02 -51.52
CA ILE A 475 -22.41 44.55 -51.25
C ILE A 475 -22.40 43.04 -51.12
N ASN A 476 -23.18 42.53 -50.16
CA ASN A 476 -23.50 41.11 -50.10
C ASN A 476 -24.99 40.91 -50.34
N SER A 477 -25.33 40.02 -51.26
CA SER A 477 -26.69 39.87 -51.78
C SER A 477 -27.16 38.42 -51.72
N PRO A 478 -28.38 38.12 -51.25
CA PRO A 478 -28.87 36.74 -51.17
C PRO A 478 -29.35 36.18 -52.50
N GLY A 479 -29.44 37.03 -53.52
CA GLY A 479 -29.96 36.72 -54.84
C GLY A 479 -29.52 37.79 -55.82
N ILE A 480 -30.20 37.84 -56.96
CA ILE A 480 -29.89 38.80 -58.00
C ILE A 480 -30.83 39.99 -57.88
N TYR A 481 -30.29 41.20 -57.73
CA TYR A 481 -31.08 42.42 -57.57
C TYR A 481 -30.63 43.51 -58.53
N GLN A 482 -31.56 44.36 -58.94
CA GLN A 482 -31.23 45.63 -59.55
C GLN A 482 -30.90 46.64 -58.45
N TYR A 483 -29.89 47.46 -58.68
CA TYR A 483 -29.58 48.58 -57.79
C TYR A 483 -29.82 49.93 -58.48
N PHE A 484 -30.16 50.93 -57.68
CA PHE A 484 -30.31 52.32 -58.08
C PHE A 484 -29.64 53.20 -57.03
N ILE A 485 -28.63 53.98 -57.43
CA ILE A 485 -28.00 54.98 -56.58
C ILE A 485 -28.66 56.33 -56.88
N MET A 486 -29.10 57.02 -55.83
CA MET A 486 -29.73 58.33 -55.88
C MET A 486 -28.92 59.31 -55.04
N ASP A 487 -28.77 60.54 -55.54
CA ASP A 487 -28.20 61.64 -54.76
C ASP A 487 -29.20 62.16 -53.70
N ASN A 488 -28.75 63.10 -52.86
CA ASN A 488 -29.56 63.67 -51.79
C ASN A 488 -30.80 64.47 -52.27
N ASN A 489 -30.86 64.80 -53.56
CA ASN A 489 -32.02 65.45 -54.18
C ASN A 489 -32.98 64.43 -54.84
N GLY A 490 -32.72 63.13 -54.67
CA GLY A 490 -33.52 62.05 -55.24
C GLY A 490 -33.26 61.78 -56.73
N ARG A 491 -32.24 62.42 -57.33
CA ARG A 491 -31.88 62.17 -58.73
C ARG A 491 -31.07 60.88 -58.82
N MET A 492 -31.47 60.00 -59.74
CA MET A 492 -30.72 58.76 -60.01
C MET A 492 -29.38 59.08 -60.70
N VAL A 493 -28.29 58.59 -60.12
CA VAL A 493 -26.91 58.83 -60.60
C VAL A 493 -26.23 57.56 -61.12
N SER A 494 -26.67 56.37 -60.68
CA SER A 494 -26.16 55.09 -61.20
C SER A 494 -27.22 54.01 -61.05
N LYS A 495 -27.20 53.01 -61.95
CA LYS A 495 -28.05 51.83 -61.87
C LYS A 495 -27.34 50.62 -62.47
N GLY A 496 -27.67 49.44 -62.00
CA GLY A 496 -27.10 48.20 -62.52
C GLY A 496 -27.68 46.97 -61.85
N ARG A 497 -26.94 45.87 -61.89
CA ARG A 497 -27.33 44.57 -61.33
C ARG A 497 -26.22 44.05 -60.43
N ILE A 498 -26.59 43.47 -59.30
CA ILE A 498 -25.70 42.71 -58.41
C ILE A 498 -26.09 41.25 -58.44
N GLU A 499 -25.11 40.37 -58.40
CA GLU A 499 -25.31 38.92 -58.42
C GLU A 499 -25.46 38.38 -56.98
N LYS A 500 -25.86 37.11 -56.87
CA LYS A 500 -25.91 36.43 -55.57
C LYS A 500 -24.49 36.31 -54.97
N GLY A 501 -24.34 36.71 -53.73
CA GLY A 501 -23.08 36.75 -52.99
C GLY A 501 -22.46 38.15 -52.98
N TYR A 502 -21.13 38.19 -52.91
CA TYR A 502 -20.37 39.44 -52.90
C TYR A 502 -20.38 40.10 -54.29
N SER A 503 -20.62 41.41 -54.33
CA SER A 503 -20.54 42.24 -55.54
C SER A 503 -19.93 43.59 -55.20
N THR A 504 -19.15 44.16 -56.11
CA THR A 504 -18.67 45.54 -56.01
C THR A 504 -19.39 46.43 -57.03
N ILE A 505 -19.69 47.65 -56.62
CA ILE A 505 -20.18 48.71 -57.52
C ILE A 505 -19.14 49.82 -57.54
N PRO A 506 -18.54 50.14 -58.70
CA PRO A 506 -17.63 51.26 -58.82
C PRO A 506 -18.31 52.58 -58.46
N ALA A 507 -17.72 53.35 -57.53
CA ALA A 507 -18.22 54.65 -57.09
C ALA A 507 -17.23 55.79 -57.34
N GLN A 508 -16.27 55.59 -58.23
CA GLN A 508 -15.27 56.60 -58.60
C GLN A 508 -15.89 57.81 -59.30
N GLN A 509 -17.03 57.64 -59.97
CA GLN A 509 -17.76 58.70 -60.67
C GLN A 509 -18.69 59.50 -59.75
N LEU A 510 -18.85 59.09 -58.48
CA LEU A 510 -19.65 59.83 -57.50
C LEU A 510 -18.77 60.90 -56.83
N VAL A 511 -19.30 62.12 -56.74
CA VAL A 511 -18.67 63.21 -55.97
C VAL A 511 -18.90 62.99 -54.47
N ALA A 512 -18.09 63.63 -53.63
CA ALA A 512 -18.26 63.56 -52.18
C ALA A 512 -19.66 64.03 -51.75
N GLY A 513 -20.35 63.23 -50.95
CA GLY A 513 -21.73 63.51 -50.57
C GLY A 513 -22.51 62.31 -50.02
N ILE A 514 -23.77 62.56 -49.68
CA ILE A 514 -24.70 61.55 -49.18
C ILE A 514 -25.50 60.96 -50.34
N TYR A 515 -25.58 59.63 -50.35
CA TYR A 515 -26.31 58.88 -51.36
C TYR A 515 -27.23 57.83 -50.71
N LEU A 516 -28.29 57.47 -51.45
CA LEU A 516 -29.13 56.32 -51.15
C LEU A 516 -28.90 55.28 -52.23
N ILE A 517 -28.70 54.03 -51.84
CA ILE A 517 -28.77 52.88 -52.74
C ILE A 517 -30.04 52.11 -52.47
N ARG A 518 -30.83 51.88 -53.53
CA ARG A 518 -32.03 51.06 -53.49
C ARG A 518 -31.78 49.77 -54.25
N PHE A 519 -32.09 48.64 -53.62
CA PHE A 519 -32.10 47.33 -54.23
C PHE A 519 -33.54 46.92 -54.54
N ALA A 520 -33.78 46.36 -55.73
CA ALA A 520 -35.10 45.90 -56.16
C ALA A 520 -35.00 44.55 -56.88
N ALA A 521 -35.86 43.62 -56.50
CA ALA A 521 -36.18 42.42 -57.26
C ALA A 521 -37.65 42.08 -57.00
N ASP A 522 -38.34 41.61 -58.04
CA ASP A 522 -39.78 41.33 -58.00
C ASP A 522 -40.62 42.51 -57.47
N ARG A 523 -41.36 42.33 -56.37
CA ARG A 523 -42.19 43.35 -55.69
C ARG A 523 -41.56 43.90 -54.40
N GLN A 524 -40.31 43.55 -54.11
CA GLN A 524 -39.63 43.96 -52.87
C GLN A 524 -38.54 45.01 -53.16
N GLN A 525 -38.44 46.00 -52.27
CA GLN A 525 -37.44 47.05 -52.34
C GLN A 525 -36.80 47.27 -50.97
N TRP A 526 -35.48 47.44 -50.95
CA TRP A 526 -34.72 47.82 -49.76
C TRP A 526 -33.87 49.04 -50.09
N THR A 527 -33.73 49.95 -49.13
CA THR A 527 -32.92 51.15 -49.32
C THR A 527 -31.95 51.29 -48.17
N GLU A 528 -30.70 51.59 -48.48
CA GLU A 528 -29.65 51.88 -47.52
C GLU A 528 -28.96 53.18 -47.89
N LYS A 529 -28.37 53.84 -46.88
CA LYS A 529 -27.69 55.13 -47.02
C LYS A 529 -26.19 54.92 -46.93
N PHE A 530 -25.43 55.60 -47.77
CA PHE A 530 -23.97 55.66 -47.67
C PHE A 530 -23.44 57.07 -47.92
N ILE A 531 -22.21 57.31 -47.48
CA ILE A 531 -21.47 58.56 -47.63
C ILE A 531 -20.26 58.28 -48.52
N LYS A 532 -20.12 59.06 -49.60
CA LYS A 532 -18.92 59.12 -50.41
C LYS A 532 -18.03 60.24 -49.87
N HIS A 533 -16.80 59.90 -49.49
CA HIS A 533 -15.76 60.88 -49.17
C HIS A 533 -14.96 61.26 -50.40
#